data_AF-A0A521L062-F1
#
_entry.id   AF-A0A521L062-F1
#
_cell.length_a   1.000
_cell.length_b   1.000
_cell.length_c   1.000
_cell.angle_alpha   90.00
_cell.angle_beta   90.00
_cell.angle_gamma   90.00
#
_symmetry.space_group_name_H-M   'P 1'
#
loop_
_entity.id
_entity.type
_entity.pdbx_description
1 polymer ?
#
loop_
_entity_poly.entity_id
_entity_poly.type
_entity_poly.pdbx_seq_one_letter_code
_entity_poly.pdbx_strand_id
1 'polypeptide(L)'
;MSTMRRTMKTSRKPTPFRLARHGHSKGHCLKILRRLSAYLDDELAPGVCEEIRKHLGACPNCEVFVNSLRRTIDLCRHVDAPPLPATAKARLRSQILRAAGRS
;
A
#
# COMPACT_ATOMS: atom_id res chain seq x y z
N MET A 1 30.35 38.04 9.94
CA MET A 1 30.21 36.66 10.46
C MET A 1 29.67 35.79 9.34
N SER A 2 30.57 35.03 8.72
CA SER A 2 30.33 34.11 7.60
C SER A 2 29.66 32.84 8.14
N THR A 3 28.54 32.35 7.59
CA THR A 3 28.35 31.16 6.69
C THR A 3 27.01 30.52 7.14
N MET A 4 26.23 29.69 6.45
CA MET A 4 26.22 29.00 5.15
C MET A 4 24.78 28.51 4.97
N ARG A 5 24.18 28.68 3.78
CA ARG A 5 22.88 28.07 3.45
C ARG A 5 23.09 26.57 3.17
N ARG A 6 22.43 25.74 3.97
CA ARG A 6 22.50 24.28 3.92
C ARG A 6 21.83 23.76 2.64
N THR A 7 22.63 23.29 1.68
CA THR A 7 22.16 22.70 0.44
C THR A 7 21.71 21.25 0.67
N MET A 8 20.47 20.94 0.29
CA MET A 8 19.89 19.59 0.34
C MET A 8 20.49 18.76 -0.80
N LYS A 9 21.32 17.76 -0.46
CA LYS A 9 21.97 16.86 -1.42
C LYS A 9 21.05 15.66 -1.68
N THR A 10 20.17 15.75 -2.68
CA THR A 10 19.35 14.60 -3.11
C THR A 10 20.21 13.66 -3.98
N SER A 11 20.91 12.73 -3.34
CA SER A 11 21.53 11.60 -4.04
C SER A 11 20.88 10.31 -3.55
N ARG A 12 19.86 9.82 -4.25
CA ARG A 12 19.48 8.40 -4.19
C ARG A 12 19.87 7.78 -5.52
N LYS A 13 21.11 7.27 -5.57
CA LYS A 13 21.56 6.41 -6.65
C LYS A 13 20.68 5.14 -6.65
N PRO A 14 20.17 4.68 -7.80
CA PRO A 14 19.51 3.38 -7.87
C PRO A 14 20.59 2.31 -7.62
N THR A 15 20.63 1.75 -6.42
CA THR A 15 21.45 0.57 -6.15
C THR A 15 20.93 -0.56 -7.02
N PRO A 16 21.79 -1.31 -7.73
CA PRO A 16 21.36 -2.51 -8.42
C PRO A 16 20.96 -3.48 -7.32
N PHE A 17 19.66 -3.61 -7.11
CA PHE A 17 19.06 -4.55 -6.19
C PHE A 17 19.59 -5.92 -6.62
N ARG A 18 20.60 -6.46 -5.92
CA ARG A 18 21.09 -7.81 -6.18
C ARG A 18 19.92 -8.70 -5.79
N LEU A 19 19.18 -9.18 -6.79
CA LEU A 19 18.19 -10.24 -6.62
C LEU A 19 18.97 -11.43 -6.07
N ALA A 20 18.95 -11.60 -4.76
CA ALA A 20 19.35 -12.87 -4.16
C ALA A 20 18.53 -13.96 -4.88
N ARG A 21 19.19 -15.05 -5.28
CA ARG A 21 18.51 -16.15 -5.93
C ARG A 21 17.83 -16.94 -4.84
N HIS A 22 16.57 -16.63 -4.56
CA HIS A 22 15.75 -17.37 -3.59
C HIS A 22 15.31 -18.69 -4.23
N GLY A 23 15.23 -19.77 -3.45
CA GLY A 23 14.97 -21.14 -3.92
C GLY A 23 13.55 -21.43 -4.44
N HIS A 24 12.89 -20.46 -5.10
CA HIS A 24 11.57 -20.61 -5.69
C HIS A 24 11.48 -19.84 -7.02
N SER A 25 10.54 -20.24 -7.87
CA SER A 25 10.40 -19.64 -9.21
C SER A 25 9.81 -18.22 -9.13
N LYS A 26 10.14 -17.38 -10.13
CA LYS A 26 9.52 -16.06 -10.31
C LYS A 26 7.99 -16.15 -10.40
N GLY A 27 7.47 -17.25 -10.95
CA GLY A 27 6.02 -17.51 -11.02
C GLY A 27 5.38 -17.62 -9.63
N HIS A 28 6.09 -18.17 -8.64
CA HIS A 28 5.62 -18.22 -7.27
C HIS A 28 5.50 -16.82 -6.65
N CYS A 29 6.52 -15.96 -6.83
CA CYS A 29 6.45 -14.56 -6.39
C CYS A 29 5.26 -13.83 -7.02
N LEU A 30 5.04 -14.00 -8.33
CA LEU A 30 3.92 -13.37 -9.03
C LEU A 30 2.56 -13.84 -8.51
N LYS A 31 2.42 -15.13 -8.17
CA LYS A 31 1.19 -15.67 -7.56
C LYS A 31 0.89 -14.99 -6.22
N ILE A 32 1.90 -14.77 -5.39
CA ILE A 32 1.76 -14.06 -4.11
C ILE A 32 1.41 -12.59 -4.33
N LEU A 33 2.15 -11.91 -5.22
CA LEU A 33 1.93 -10.49 -5.52
C LEU A 33 0.50 -10.21 -6.02
N ARG A 34 -0.10 -11.12 -6.79
CA ARG A 34 -1.50 -11.00 -7.26
C ARG A 34 -2.53 -11.04 -6.13
N ARG A 35 -2.23 -11.71 -5.01
CA ARG A 35 -3.13 -11.86 -3.86
C ARG A 35 -2.88 -10.79 -2.80
N LEU A 36 -1.91 -9.90 -3.04
CA LEU A 36 -1.37 -9.08 -1.97
C LEU A 36 -2.29 -7.93 -1.54
N SER A 37 -3.14 -7.41 -2.43
CA SER A 37 -4.17 -6.43 -2.04
C SER A 37 -5.15 -7.04 -1.04
N ALA A 38 -5.82 -8.14 -1.45
CA ALA A 38 -6.74 -8.87 -0.58
C ALA A 38 -6.09 -9.33 0.74
N TYR A 39 -4.79 -9.63 0.74
CA TYR A 39 -4.04 -9.92 1.97
C TYR A 39 -3.89 -8.71 2.89
N LEU A 40 -3.65 -7.52 2.34
CA LEU A 40 -3.50 -6.28 3.11
C LEU A 40 -4.85 -5.73 3.60
N ASP A 41 -5.93 -6.09 2.92
CA ASP A 41 -7.31 -5.71 3.22
C ASP A 41 -8.03 -6.74 4.14
N ASP A 42 -7.34 -7.81 4.56
CA ASP A 42 -7.88 -8.92 5.39
C ASP A 42 -9.07 -9.67 4.76
N GLU A 43 -9.09 -9.76 3.43
CA GLU A 43 -10.17 -10.40 2.64
C GLU A 43 -9.86 -11.86 2.26
N LEU A 44 -8.75 -12.42 2.75
CA LEU A 44 -8.30 -13.77 2.40
C LEU A 44 -8.58 -14.77 3.53
N ALA A 45 -8.87 -16.01 3.13
CA ALA A 45 -9.01 -17.11 4.07
C ALA A 45 -7.72 -17.31 4.91
N PRO A 46 -7.82 -17.70 6.20
CA PRO A 46 -6.66 -17.79 7.09
C PRO A 46 -5.48 -18.64 6.56
N GLY A 47 -5.78 -19.77 5.91
CA GLY A 47 -4.75 -20.65 5.34
C GLY A 47 -3.95 -19.97 4.22
N VAL A 48 -4.60 -19.10 3.46
CA VAL A 48 -3.95 -18.31 2.41
C VAL A 48 -3.03 -17.24 2.99
N CYS A 49 -3.50 -16.56 4.05
CA CYS A 49 -2.67 -15.58 4.76
C CYS A 49 -1.41 -16.23 5.32
N GLU A 50 -1.49 -17.49 5.76
CA GLU A 50 -0.32 -18.23 6.23
C GLU A 50 0.66 -18.58 5.10
N GLU A 51 0.19 -19.05 3.94
CA GLU A 51 1.05 -19.27 2.76
C GLU A 51 1.82 -18.01 2.36
N ILE A 52 1.12 -16.87 2.36
CA ILE A 52 1.73 -15.57 2.04
C ILE A 52 2.78 -15.21 3.08
N ARG A 53 2.48 -15.32 4.38
CA ARG A 53 3.46 -15.06 5.45
C ARG A 53 4.70 -15.94 5.35
N LYS A 54 4.54 -17.24 5.08
CA LYS A 54 5.65 -18.17 4.85
C LYS A 54 6.53 -17.73 3.69
N HIS A 55 5.92 -17.32 2.58
CA HIS A 55 6.69 -16.80 1.44
C HIS A 55 7.44 -15.51 1.76
N LEU A 56 6.80 -14.57 2.46
CA LEU A 56 7.45 -13.31 2.84
C LEU A 56 8.67 -13.55 3.75
N GLY A 57 8.60 -14.51 4.68
CA GLY A 57 9.74 -14.89 5.51
C GLY A 57 10.86 -15.62 4.76
N ALA A 58 10.57 -16.23 3.61
CA ALA A 58 11.54 -16.96 2.79
C ALA A 58 12.05 -16.19 1.56
N CYS A 59 11.52 -14.99 1.31
CA CYS A 59 11.78 -14.21 0.10
C CYS A 59 12.06 -12.73 0.43
N PRO A 60 13.35 -12.35 0.56
CA PRO A 60 13.74 -10.96 0.89
C PRO A 60 13.19 -9.93 -0.11
N ASN A 61 13.09 -10.29 -1.39
CA ASN A 61 12.56 -9.36 -2.41
C ASN A 61 11.07 -9.07 -2.17
N CYS A 62 10.28 -10.10 -1.87
CA CYS A 62 8.86 -9.93 -1.61
C CYS A 62 8.64 -9.22 -0.27
N GLU A 63 9.45 -9.51 0.75
CA GLU A 63 9.41 -8.79 2.02
C GLU A 63 9.64 -7.28 1.83
N VAL A 64 10.72 -6.89 1.13
CA VAL A 64 11.02 -5.48 0.83
C VAL A 64 9.89 -4.83 0.04
N PHE A 65 9.32 -5.54 -0.94
CA PHE A 65 8.19 -5.03 -1.72
C PHE A 65 6.96 -4.78 -0.84
N VAL A 66 6.56 -5.74 0.00
CA VAL A 66 5.40 -5.60 0.89
C VAL A 66 5.59 -4.48 1.88
N ASN A 67 6.79 -4.34 2.46
CA ASN A 67 7.10 -3.24 3.38
C ASN A 67 7.00 -1.88 2.67
N SER A 68 7.48 -1.77 1.44
CA SER A 68 7.37 -0.55 0.64
C SER A 68 5.90 -0.21 0.34
N LEU A 69 5.09 -1.21 -0.02
CA LEU A 69 3.67 -1.01 -0.31
C LEU A 69 2.87 -0.62 0.95
N ARG A 70 3.12 -1.26 2.09
CA ARG A 70 2.52 -0.88 3.38
C ARG A 70 2.80 0.58 3.70
N ARG A 71 4.05 1.02 3.48
CA ARG A 71 4.41 2.43 3.69
C ARG A 71 3.63 3.37 2.76
N THR A 72 3.43 3.00 1.51
CA THR A 72 2.60 3.78 0.58
C THR A 72 1.15 3.85 1.05
N ILE A 73 0.57 2.73 1.51
CA ILE A 73 -0.79 2.68 2.06
C ILE A 73 -0.91 3.59 3.27
N ASP A 74 0.04 3.52 4.20
CA ASP A 74 0.04 4.38 5.38
C ASP A 74 0.11 5.85 4.98
N LEU A 75 0.98 6.22 4.04
CA LEU A 75 1.03 7.59 3.52
C LEU A 75 -0.33 8.02 2.95
N CYS A 76 -0.99 7.19 2.15
CA CYS A 76 -2.32 7.48 1.61
C CYS A 76 -3.39 7.64 2.69
N ARG A 77 -3.35 6.84 3.77
CA ARG A 77 -4.29 6.93 4.89
C ARG A 77 -4.15 8.21 5.72
N HIS A 78 -2.93 8.77 5.77
CA HIS A 78 -2.65 10.00 6.52
C HIS A 78 -2.81 11.27 5.67
N VAL A 79 -3.26 11.15 4.42
CA VAL A 79 -3.66 12.32 3.63
C VAL A 79 -5.03 12.76 4.13
N ASP A 80 -5.08 13.93 4.77
CA ASP A 80 -6.34 14.58 5.11
C ASP A 80 -7.12 14.86 3.83
N ALA A 81 -8.26 14.19 3.67
CA ALA A 81 -9.19 14.53 2.60
C ALA A 81 -9.78 15.92 2.90
N PRO A 82 -9.80 16.84 1.92
CA PRO A 82 -10.44 18.14 2.13
C PRO A 82 -11.91 17.92 2.53
N PRO A 83 -12.43 18.72 3.48
CA PRO A 83 -13.79 18.56 3.94
C PRO A 83 -14.76 18.74 2.77
N LEU A 84 -15.76 17.85 2.70
CA LEU A 84 -16.84 17.97 1.73
C LEU A 84 -17.55 19.32 1.89
N PRO A 85 -17.73 20.11 0.82
CA PRO A 85 -18.51 21.35 0.87
C PRO A 85 -19.91 21.09 1.43
N ALA A 86 -20.41 22.00 2.27
CA ALA A 86 -21.70 21.85 2.93
C ALA A 86 -22.85 21.59 1.92
N THR A 87 -22.80 22.25 0.76
CA THR A 87 -23.76 22.08 -0.34
C THR A 87 -23.73 20.67 -0.92
N ALA A 88 -22.54 20.11 -1.14
CA ALA A 88 -22.36 18.74 -1.62
C ALA A 88 -22.85 17.72 -0.58
N LYS A 89 -22.53 17.94 0.71
CA LYS A 89 -22.98 17.09 1.82
C LYS A 89 -24.50 17.07 1.94
N ALA A 90 -25.15 18.24 1.87
CA ALA A 90 -26.61 18.36 1.91
C ALA A 90 -27.27 17.67 0.70
N ARG A 91 -26.72 17.88 -0.51
CA ARG A 91 -27.21 17.22 -1.73
C ARG A 91 -27.10 15.71 -1.62
N LEU A 92 -25.95 15.18 -1.20
CA LEU A 92 -25.72 13.75 -1.05
C LEU A 92 -26.69 13.15 -0.01
N ARG A 93 -26.84 13.79 1.16
CA ARG A 93 -27.80 13.35 2.20
C ARG A 93 -29.22 13.29 1.66
N SER A 94 -29.66 14.30 0.90
CA SER A 94 -31.00 14.31 0.30
C SER A 94 -31.20 13.16 -0.71
N GLN A 95 -30.16 12.79 -1.46
CA GLN A 95 -30.22 11.68 -2.42
C GLN A 95 -30.31 10.34 -1.72
N ILE A 96 -29.49 10.12 -0.68
CA ILE A 96 -29.51 8.90 0.13
C ILE A 96 -30.89 8.69 0.77
N LEU A 97 -31.46 9.74 1.40
CA LEU A 97 -32.77 9.65 2.04
C LEU A 97 -33.89 9.33 1.03
N ARG A 98 -33.83 9.92 -0.18
CA ARG A 98 -34.79 9.60 -1.27
C ARG A 98 -34.63 8.19 -1.81
N ALA A 99 -33.43 7.62 -1.80
CA ALA A 99 -33.20 6.25 -2.24
C ALA A 99 -33.66 5.25 -1.17
N ALA A 100 -33.34 5.53 0.10
CA ALA A 100 -33.73 4.68 1.24
C ALA A 100 -35.23 4.65 1.49
N GLY A 101 -35.94 5.79 1.34
CA GLY A 101 -37.40 5.87 1.50
C GLY A 101 -38.22 5.27 0.34
N ARG A 102 -37.57 4.62 -0.64
CA ARG A 102 -38.21 3.89 -1.75
C ARG A 102 -38.07 2.36 -1.63
N SER A 103 -37.81 1.88 -0.41
CA SER A 103 -37.80 0.44 -0.06
C SER A 103 -39.03 0.10 0.74
#